data_AF-A0A1J7JVY8-F1
#
_entry.id   AF-A0A1J7JVY8-F1
#
_cell.length_a   1.000
_cell.length_b   1.000
_cell.length_c   1.000
_cell.angle_alpha   90.00
_cell.angle_beta   90.00
_cell.angle_gamma   90.00
#
_symmetry.space_group_name_H-M   'P 1'
#
loop_
_entity.id
_entity.type
_entity.pdbx_description
1 polymer ?
#
loop_
_entity_poly.entity_id
_entity_poly.type
_entity_poly.pdbx_seq_one_letter_code
_entity_poly.pdbx_strand_id
1 'polypeptide(L)'
;MHLHGLLLSIILALCTSPSSVLAADCRRGCGSGRSCGSITNNSGRSLVYTENPNPNLDAHAGRCRFWNWYSDDSAIHIIPHDQTVSCTQTPLASGSGKKGGCAQKIDVDGFSFANNRYWILVPGSSVPVPVGAGVWTKFPNVVDVTCRRVPVVGSIVCTLV
;
A
#
# COMPACT_ATOMS: atom_id res chain seq x y z
N MET A 1 54.58 3.08 -36.10
CA MET A 1 54.52 2.78 -34.65
C MET A 1 54.41 4.10 -33.93
N HIS A 2 53.26 4.42 -33.33
CA HIS A 2 53.07 5.29 -32.16
C HIS A 2 51.60 5.10 -31.75
N LEU A 3 51.41 4.10 -30.88
CA LEU A 3 50.28 3.96 -29.96
C LEU A 3 50.12 5.30 -29.23
N HIS A 4 48.91 5.83 -28.99
CA HIS A 4 48.55 6.58 -27.78
C HIS A 4 47.02 6.46 -27.63
N GLY A 5 46.62 5.68 -26.62
CA GLY A 5 45.22 5.41 -26.29
C GLY A 5 44.58 6.60 -25.58
N LEU A 6 43.36 6.94 -25.99
CA LEU A 6 42.52 7.86 -25.24
C LEU A 6 41.68 7.05 -24.24
N LEU A 7 41.88 7.33 -22.95
CA LEU A 7 41.12 6.77 -21.85
C LEU A 7 39.64 7.15 -21.98
N LEU A 8 38.78 6.14 -22.03
CA LEU A 8 37.35 6.26 -21.92
C LEU A 8 36.97 6.37 -20.43
N SER A 9 36.83 7.59 -19.91
CA SER A 9 36.30 7.83 -18.56
C SER A 9 34.77 7.68 -18.57
N ILE A 10 34.29 6.45 -18.33
CA ILE A 10 32.88 6.20 -18.02
C ILE A 10 32.62 6.73 -16.62
N ILE A 11 32.02 7.93 -16.52
CA ILE A 11 31.45 8.44 -15.28
C ILE A 11 30.20 7.62 -15.01
N LEU A 12 30.33 6.60 -14.15
CA LEU A 12 29.21 5.84 -13.62
C LEU A 12 28.47 6.76 -12.64
N ALA A 13 27.48 7.50 -13.14
CA ALA A 13 26.56 8.24 -12.29
C ALA A 13 25.80 7.21 -11.44
N LEU A 14 26.11 7.14 -10.15
CA LEU A 14 25.30 6.41 -9.17
C LEU A 14 23.93 7.09 -9.13
N CYS A 15 22.99 6.57 -9.92
CA CYS A 15 21.57 6.79 -9.70
C CYS A 15 21.22 6.18 -8.34
N THR A 16 21.39 6.96 -7.27
CA THR A 16 20.73 6.71 -6.00
C THR A 16 19.24 6.83 -6.27
N SER A 17 18.64 5.71 -6.62
CA SER A 17 17.20 5.58 -6.73
C SER A 17 16.62 6.05 -5.40
N PRO A 18 15.63 6.95 -5.38
CA PRO A 18 14.98 7.33 -4.13
C PRO A 18 14.29 6.09 -3.60
N SER A 19 14.98 5.38 -2.70
CA SER A 19 14.41 4.29 -1.94
C SER A 19 13.21 4.86 -1.20
N SER A 20 12.02 4.35 -1.52
CA SER A 20 10.75 4.57 -0.83
C SER A 20 10.95 4.68 0.69
N VAL A 21 10.99 5.92 1.21
CA VAL A 21 11.33 6.26 2.61
C VAL A 21 10.14 5.98 3.55
N LEU A 22 8.97 5.64 3.02
CA LEU A 22 7.69 5.91 3.69
C LEU A 22 7.27 4.76 4.63
N ALA A 23 7.33 3.51 4.16
CA ALA A 23 7.34 2.32 5.03
C ALA A 23 8.56 2.30 5.98
N ALA A 24 9.62 3.04 5.64
CA ALA A 24 10.82 3.10 6.46
C ALA A 24 10.62 3.94 7.73
N ASP A 25 9.66 4.88 7.79
CA ASP A 25 9.46 5.74 8.96
C ASP A 25 8.86 4.96 10.15
N CYS A 26 7.91 4.05 9.90
CA CYS A 26 7.45 3.10 10.93
C CYS A 26 8.57 2.10 11.31
N ARG A 27 9.47 1.75 10.37
CA ARG A 27 10.61 0.82 10.62
C ARG A 27 11.82 1.48 11.31
N ARG A 28 12.04 2.78 11.14
CA ARG A 28 13.19 3.56 11.65
C ARG A 28 12.97 4.11 13.05
N GLY A 29 11.79 3.88 13.63
CA GLY A 29 11.42 4.39 14.94
C GLY A 29 10.77 5.75 14.79
N CYS A 30 9.45 5.78 14.99
CA CYS A 30 8.73 7.03 15.02
C CYS A 30 9.21 7.88 16.21
N GLY A 31 9.47 9.16 15.97
CA GLY A 31 9.34 10.14 17.05
C GLY A 31 7.95 10.02 17.69
N SER A 32 7.84 10.30 18.99
CA SER A 32 6.61 10.13 19.77
C SER A 32 5.37 10.73 19.07
N GLY A 33 4.45 9.89 18.58
CA GLY A 33 3.12 10.31 18.11
C GLY A 33 2.75 10.05 16.65
N ARG A 34 3.58 9.42 15.81
CA ARG A 34 3.18 9.09 14.42
C ARG A 34 2.30 7.83 14.35
N SER A 35 1.24 7.90 13.54
CA SER A 35 0.39 6.74 13.22
C SER A 35 1.03 5.92 12.10
N CYS A 36 0.85 4.60 12.17
CA CYS A 36 1.17 3.63 11.12
C CYS A 36 -0.15 2.97 10.75
N GLY A 37 -0.40 2.77 9.45
CA GLY A 37 -1.75 2.54 8.94
C GLY A 37 -2.42 1.36 9.64
N SER A 38 -3.74 1.44 9.85
CA SER A 38 -4.49 0.32 10.41
C SER A 38 -5.61 -0.12 9.49
N ILE A 39 -6.00 -1.38 9.63
CA ILE A 39 -7.13 -1.94 8.92
C ILE A 39 -7.99 -2.78 9.85
N THR A 40 -9.29 -2.56 9.81
CA THR A 40 -10.30 -3.33 10.55
C THR A 40 -11.28 -3.95 9.56
N ASN A 41 -11.49 -5.26 9.68
CA ASN A 41 -12.36 -6.03 8.80
C ASN A 41 -13.66 -6.45 9.50
N ASN A 42 -14.71 -5.67 9.34
CA ASN A 42 -16.07 -5.96 9.81
C ASN A 42 -17.01 -6.32 8.64
N SER A 43 -16.47 -6.86 7.55
CA SER A 43 -17.22 -7.09 6.31
C SER A 43 -17.99 -8.42 6.26
N GLY A 44 -17.76 -9.34 7.19
CA GLY A 44 -18.26 -10.71 7.08
C GLY A 44 -17.51 -11.55 6.04
N ARG A 45 -16.46 -11.02 5.42
CA ARG A 45 -15.61 -11.69 4.42
C ARG A 45 -14.15 -11.61 4.84
N SER A 46 -13.35 -12.59 4.46
CA SER A 46 -11.89 -12.50 4.62
C SER A 46 -11.33 -11.47 3.65
N LEU A 47 -10.40 -10.65 4.11
CA LEU A 47 -9.57 -9.79 3.26
C LEU A 47 -8.10 -10.21 3.38
N VAL A 48 -7.28 -9.78 2.43
CA VAL A 48 -5.82 -9.85 2.55
C VAL A 48 -5.29 -8.44 2.68
N TYR A 49 -4.25 -8.27 3.49
CA TYR A 49 -3.50 -7.03 3.59
C TYR A 49 -2.03 -7.28 3.27
N THR A 50 -1.30 -6.19 3.03
CA THR A 50 0.14 -6.24 2.84
C THR A 50 0.82 -5.18 3.67
N GLU A 51 2.06 -5.48 4.04
CA GLU A 51 2.96 -4.58 4.75
C GLU A 51 4.18 -4.38 3.84
N ASN A 52 4.52 -3.13 3.51
CA ASN A 52 5.70 -2.75 2.74
C ASN A 52 5.75 -3.30 1.28
N PRO A 53 4.77 -2.98 0.43
CA PRO A 53 4.85 -3.28 -1.00
C PRO A 53 6.08 -2.58 -1.62
N ASN A 54 6.86 -3.32 -2.41
CA ASN A 54 8.10 -2.86 -3.03
C ASN A 54 7.94 -2.67 -4.55
N PRO A 55 8.09 -1.44 -5.08
CA PRO A 55 8.03 -1.20 -6.52
C PRO A 55 9.16 -1.87 -7.29
N ASN A 56 10.28 -2.18 -6.63
CA ASN A 56 11.33 -3.00 -7.20
C ASN A 56 10.89 -4.46 -7.11
N LEU A 57 10.50 -5.02 -8.26
CA LEU A 57 9.98 -6.39 -8.34
C LEU A 57 11.05 -7.41 -7.89
N ASP A 58 10.76 -8.08 -6.78
CA ASP A 58 11.42 -9.29 -6.33
C ASP A 58 10.69 -10.52 -6.93
N ALA A 59 11.44 -11.36 -7.64
CA ALA A 59 10.93 -12.58 -8.26
C ALA A 59 10.49 -13.65 -7.25
N HIS A 60 10.95 -13.59 -6.00
CA HIS A 60 10.64 -14.55 -4.94
C HIS A 60 9.48 -14.12 -4.04
N ALA A 61 8.96 -12.90 -4.24
CA ALA A 61 7.81 -12.38 -3.49
C ALA A 61 6.50 -12.52 -4.31
N GLY A 62 5.37 -12.52 -3.59
CA GLY A 62 4.07 -12.37 -4.23
C GLY A 62 3.96 -11.04 -4.99
N ARG A 63 3.02 -10.95 -5.94
CA ARG A 63 2.77 -9.72 -6.71
C ARG A 63 1.41 -9.13 -6.33
N CYS A 64 1.37 -7.83 -6.11
CA CYS A 64 0.16 -7.05 -5.88
C CYS A 64 0.01 -6.02 -6.99
N ARG A 65 -1.17 -5.93 -7.59
CA ARG A 65 -1.51 -4.86 -8.55
C ARG A 65 -2.41 -3.85 -7.87
N PHE A 66 -1.81 -2.71 -7.53
CA PHE A 66 -2.50 -1.56 -6.98
C PHE A 66 -3.08 -0.71 -8.09
N TRP A 67 -4.30 -0.20 -7.89
CA TRP A 67 -4.97 0.68 -8.87
C TRP A 67 -4.81 2.17 -8.55
N ASN A 68 -4.40 2.49 -7.32
CA ASN A 68 -4.27 3.85 -6.81
C ASN A 68 -2.87 4.10 -6.21
N TRP A 69 -1.82 3.72 -6.93
CA TRP A 69 -0.45 3.84 -6.44
C TRP A 69 0.09 5.27 -6.54
N TYR A 70 0.52 5.85 -5.42
CA TYR A 70 1.14 7.18 -5.37
C TYR A 70 2.56 7.11 -4.79
N SER A 71 3.40 8.07 -5.15
CA SER A 71 4.82 8.13 -4.76
C SER A 71 5.11 9.00 -3.52
N ASP A 72 4.14 9.82 -3.10
CA ASP A 72 4.27 10.81 -2.03
C ASP A 72 3.21 10.63 -0.93
N ASP A 73 3.62 10.81 0.33
CA ASP A 73 2.80 10.55 1.53
C ASP A 73 1.71 11.60 1.80
N SER A 74 1.65 12.64 0.98
CA SER A 74 0.86 13.84 1.27
C SER A 74 -0.55 13.74 0.69
N ALA A 75 -1.46 13.37 1.58
CA ALA A 75 -2.92 13.45 1.51
C ALA A 75 -3.68 12.25 0.93
N ILE A 76 -4.91 12.10 1.42
CA ILE A 76 -5.86 11.04 1.05
C ILE A 76 -6.38 11.34 -0.36
N HIS A 77 -5.54 11.12 -1.34
CA HIS A 77 -5.90 11.22 -2.74
C HIS A 77 -5.95 9.83 -3.34
N ILE A 78 -7.13 9.46 -3.82
CA ILE A 78 -7.25 8.35 -4.76
C ILE A 78 -6.81 8.90 -6.11
N ILE A 79 -5.53 8.74 -6.41
CA ILE A 79 -4.97 9.02 -7.73
C ILE A 79 -4.94 7.67 -8.46
N PRO A 80 -5.77 7.47 -9.51
CA PRO A 80 -5.72 6.26 -10.30
C PRO A 80 -4.35 6.14 -10.97
N HIS A 81 -3.59 5.15 -10.56
CA HIS A 81 -2.29 4.83 -11.11
C HIS A 81 -2.00 3.37 -10.85
N ASP A 82 -2.04 2.58 -11.91
CA ASP A 82 -1.85 1.15 -11.85
C ASP A 82 -0.37 0.83 -11.64
N GLN A 83 -0.05 0.17 -10.53
CA GLN A 83 1.31 -0.28 -10.25
C GLN A 83 1.31 -1.73 -9.80
N THR A 84 2.14 -2.54 -10.45
CA THR A 84 2.48 -3.87 -9.96
C THR A 84 3.74 -3.78 -9.10
N VAL A 85 3.68 -4.37 -7.92
CA VAL A 85 4.76 -4.36 -6.92
C VAL A 85 4.93 -5.75 -6.33
N SER A 86 6.10 -6.03 -5.77
CA SER A 86 6.30 -7.20 -4.93
C SER A 86 5.72 -6.95 -3.55
N CYS A 87 5.06 -7.95 -2.97
CA CYS A 87 4.33 -7.82 -1.72
C CYS A 87 4.18 -9.17 -1.01
N THR A 88 4.10 -9.12 0.32
CA THR A 88 3.67 -10.25 1.15
C THR A 88 2.19 -10.08 1.47
N GLN A 89 1.38 -11.10 1.21
CA GLN A 89 -0.06 -11.06 1.45
C GLN A 89 -0.37 -11.83 2.73
N THR A 90 -1.06 -11.19 3.67
CA THR A 90 -1.47 -11.80 4.94
C THR A 90 -2.98 -11.79 5.06
N PRO A 91 -3.63 -12.94 5.32
CA PRO A 91 -5.07 -12.97 5.58
C PRO A 91 -5.46 -12.18 6.84
N LEU A 92 -6.59 -11.50 6.79
CA LEU A 92 -7.24 -10.87 7.94
C LEU A 92 -8.70 -11.33 8.01
N ALA A 93 -9.00 -12.11 9.06
CA ALA A 93 -10.31 -12.67 9.27
C ALA A 93 -11.39 -11.60 9.49
N SER A 94 -12.65 -11.95 9.25
CA SER A 94 -13.78 -11.09 9.63
C SER A 94 -13.85 -10.93 11.15
N GLY A 95 -14.18 -9.73 11.63
CA GLY A 95 -14.21 -9.37 13.04
C GLY A 95 -12.84 -9.08 13.64
N SER A 96 -11.78 -9.01 12.83
CA SER A 96 -10.42 -8.74 13.29
C SER A 96 -9.85 -7.45 12.69
N GLY A 97 -8.78 -6.95 13.29
CA GLY A 97 -8.05 -5.80 12.81
C GLY A 97 -6.54 -6.00 12.91
N LYS A 98 -5.81 -5.28 12.08
CA LYS A 98 -4.36 -5.17 12.14
C LYS A 98 -4.01 -3.70 12.27
N LYS A 99 -3.37 -3.36 13.39
CA LYS A 99 -2.82 -2.02 13.61
C LYS A 99 -1.36 -2.02 13.20
N GLY A 100 -0.95 -1.04 12.40
CA GLY A 100 0.44 -0.66 12.28
C GLY A 100 0.99 -0.18 13.62
N GLY A 101 2.31 -0.13 13.74
CA GLY A 101 2.92 0.37 14.95
C GLY A 101 4.43 0.45 14.86
N CYS A 102 4.96 1.53 15.43
CA CYS A 102 6.39 1.81 15.46
C CYS A 102 7.16 0.80 16.33
N ALA A 103 6.55 0.31 17.42
CA ALA A 103 7.15 -0.71 18.28
C ALA A 103 7.33 -2.04 17.54
N GLN A 104 6.36 -2.38 16.69
CA GLN A 104 6.37 -3.59 15.87
C GLN A 104 7.06 -3.39 14.51
N LYS A 105 7.36 -2.14 14.14
CA LYS A 105 7.88 -1.73 12.83
C LYS A 105 6.98 -2.17 11.67
N ILE A 106 5.68 -2.11 11.91
CA ILE A 106 4.64 -2.52 10.95
C ILE A 106 3.96 -1.28 10.41
N ASP A 107 3.83 -1.24 9.09
CA ASP A 107 2.94 -0.34 8.38
C ASP A 107 2.01 -1.17 7.51
N VAL A 108 0.70 -0.91 7.61
CA VAL A 108 -0.28 -1.58 6.74
C VAL A 108 -0.52 -0.65 5.57
N ASP A 109 -0.06 -1.07 4.40
CA ASP A 109 -0.01 -0.20 3.21
C ASP A 109 -1.19 -0.40 2.27
N GLY A 110 -1.87 -1.53 2.37
CA GLY A 110 -2.89 -1.87 1.39
C GLY A 110 -3.63 -3.16 1.68
N PHE A 111 -4.74 -3.32 0.97
CA PHE A 111 -5.62 -4.46 1.15
C PHE A 111 -6.38 -4.83 -0.13
N SER A 112 -6.94 -6.03 -0.13
CA SER A 112 -7.77 -6.55 -1.20
C SER A 112 -8.78 -7.58 -0.67
N PHE A 113 -9.92 -7.69 -1.35
CA PHE A 113 -10.83 -8.82 -1.22
C PHE A 113 -10.68 -9.72 -2.43
N ALA A 114 -10.07 -10.90 -2.26
CA ALA A 114 -9.76 -11.82 -3.37
C ALA A 114 -10.99 -12.14 -4.26
N ASN A 115 -12.15 -12.36 -3.63
CA ASN A 115 -13.34 -12.87 -4.30
C ASN A 115 -14.56 -11.93 -4.25
N ASN A 116 -14.39 -10.70 -3.75
CA ASN A 116 -15.52 -9.77 -3.60
C ASN A 116 -15.14 -8.41 -4.17
N ARG A 117 -16.05 -7.83 -4.96
CA ARG A 117 -15.98 -6.40 -5.28
C ARG A 117 -16.27 -5.61 -4.01
N TYR A 118 -15.69 -4.41 -3.92
CA TYR A 118 -15.88 -3.53 -2.77
C TYR A 118 -15.85 -2.07 -3.23
N TRP A 119 -16.17 -1.19 -2.30
CA TRP A 119 -16.20 0.24 -2.55
C TRP A 119 -15.30 0.95 -1.54
N ILE A 120 -14.63 2.01 -1.99
CA ILE A 120 -13.82 2.87 -1.13
C ILE A 120 -14.55 4.18 -0.89
N LEU A 121 -14.71 4.55 0.37
CA LEU A 121 -15.15 5.87 0.77
C LEU A 121 -13.96 6.62 1.37
N VAL A 122 -13.57 7.74 0.76
CA VAL A 122 -12.50 8.61 1.26
C VAL A 122 -13.08 9.78 2.05
N PRO A 123 -12.33 10.34 3.01
CA PRO A 123 -12.73 11.54 3.72
C PRO A 123 -13.02 12.68 2.75
N GLY A 124 -14.11 13.40 3.00
CA GLY A 124 -14.53 14.53 2.16
C GLY A 124 -15.22 14.15 0.84
N SER A 125 -15.28 12.87 0.45
CA SER A 125 -16.08 12.43 -0.70
C SER A 125 -17.42 11.84 -0.24
N SER A 126 -18.50 12.20 -0.92
CA SER A 126 -19.81 11.55 -0.80
C SER A 126 -20.00 10.40 -1.80
N VAL A 127 -19.09 10.26 -2.76
CA VAL A 127 -19.18 9.27 -3.84
C VAL A 127 -18.16 8.16 -3.58
N PRO A 128 -18.61 6.92 -3.32
CA PRO A 128 -17.70 5.80 -3.16
C PRO A 128 -17.12 5.34 -4.49
N VAL A 129 -15.84 4.95 -4.49
CA VAL A 129 -15.13 4.45 -5.68
C VAL A 129 -15.28 2.93 -5.77
N PRO A 130 -15.78 2.37 -6.88
CA PRO A 130 -15.90 0.93 -7.05
C PRO A 130 -14.53 0.28 -7.29
N VAL A 131 -14.28 -0.86 -6.67
CA VAL A 131 -13.06 -1.64 -6.83
C VAL A 131 -13.40 -3.10 -7.13
N GLY A 132 -12.69 -3.66 -8.12
CA GLY A 132 -12.82 -5.05 -8.54
C GLY A 132 -12.39 -6.06 -7.48
N ALA A 133 -12.87 -7.30 -7.60
CA ALA A 133 -12.35 -8.41 -6.78
C ALA A 133 -10.87 -8.66 -7.11
N GLY A 134 -10.06 -8.94 -6.09
CA GLY A 134 -8.62 -9.18 -6.22
C GLY A 134 -7.78 -7.92 -6.46
N VAL A 135 -8.39 -6.78 -6.75
CA VAL A 135 -7.70 -5.51 -6.99
C VAL A 135 -7.26 -4.89 -5.66
N TRP A 136 -5.98 -4.50 -5.57
CA TRP A 136 -5.38 -3.97 -4.34
C TRP A 136 -5.56 -2.47 -4.20
N THR A 137 -6.09 -2.03 -3.05
CA THR A 137 -6.15 -0.61 -2.70
C THR A 137 -4.99 -0.25 -1.79
N LYS A 138 -4.20 0.76 -2.18
CA LYS A 138 -3.18 1.38 -1.32
C LYS A 138 -3.83 2.47 -0.48
N PHE A 139 -3.35 2.67 0.75
CA PHE A 139 -3.77 3.81 1.57
C PHE A 139 -2.60 4.40 2.36
N PRO A 140 -2.64 5.70 2.73
CA PRO A 140 -1.52 6.36 3.39
C PRO A 140 -1.23 5.81 4.78
N ASN A 141 0.02 5.94 5.22
CA ASN A 141 0.50 5.37 6.48
C ASN A 141 -0.18 5.98 7.72
N VAL A 142 -0.82 7.15 7.58
CA VAL A 142 -1.56 7.82 8.67
C VAL A 142 -3.06 7.50 8.67
N VAL A 143 -3.53 6.70 7.70
CA VAL A 143 -4.95 6.42 7.48
C VAL A 143 -5.36 5.12 8.13
N ASP A 144 -6.52 5.15 8.77
CA ASP A 144 -7.18 3.96 9.26
C ASP A 144 -8.28 3.52 8.28
N VAL A 145 -8.32 2.23 7.99
CA VAL A 145 -9.32 1.63 7.10
C VAL A 145 -10.28 0.80 7.92
N THR A 146 -11.58 1.04 7.74
CA THR A 146 -12.62 0.14 8.27
C THR A 146 -13.51 -0.37 7.15
N CYS A 147 -13.46 -1.67 6.90
CA CYS A 147 -14.33 -2.35 5.94
C CYS A 147 -15.58 -2.92 6.63
N ARG A 148 -16.76 -2.64 6.09
CA ARG A 148 -18.05 -3.11 6.63
C ARG A 148 -18.94 -3.63 5.51
N ARG A 149 -19.83 -4.56 5.83
CA ARG A 149 -20.91 -4.96 4.94
C ARG A 149 -22.04 -3.94 5.05
N VAL A 150 -22.50 -3.40 3.93
CA VAL A 150 -23.69 -2.55 3.87
C VAL A 150 -24.88 -3.44 3.53
N PRO A 151 -25.83 -3.66 4.47
CA PRO A 151 -26.89 -4.65 4.29
C PRO A 151 -27.80 -4.38 3.09
N VAL A 152 -28.11 -3.10 2.85
CA VAL A 152 -29.09 -2.67 1.84
C VAL A 152 -28.69 -3.07 0.41
N VAL A 153 -27.38 -3.10 0.14
CA VAL A 153 -26.83 -3.39 -1.20
C VAL A 153 -25.96 -4.65 -1.22
N GLY A 154 -25.88 -5.38 -0.09
CA GLY A 154 -25.02 -6.56 0.09
C GLY A 154 -23.53 -6.32 -0.15
N SER A 155 -23.11 -5.07 -0.35
CA SER A 155 -21.77 -4.68 -0.79
C SER A 155 -20.84 -4.43 0.37
N ILE A 156 -19.53 -4.57 0.13
CA ILE A 156 -18.49 -4.21 1.10
C ILE A 156 -18.10 -2.75 0.83
N VAL A 157 -18.11 -1.93 1.88
CA VAL A 157 -17.62 -0.55 1.82
C VAL A 157 -16.48 -0.41 2.83
N CYS A 158 -15.33 0.08 2.36
CA CYS A 158 -14.18 0.40 3.18
C CYS A 158 -14.04 1.91 3.28
N THR A 159 -14.14 2.42 4.50
CA THR A 159 -13.96 3.85 4.79
C THR A 159 -12.52 4.08 5.23
N LEU A 160 -11.86 5.04 4.58
CA LEU A 160 -10.56 5.57 4.97
C LEU A 160 -10.85 6.77 5.89
N VAL A 161 -10.17 6.87 7.04
CA VAL A 161 -10.27 8.00 7.98
C VAL A 161 -8.90 8.51 8.40
#